data_AF-A0A9E4LGX7-F1
#
_entry.id   AF-A0A9E4LGX7-F1
#
_cell.length_a   1.000
_cell.length_b   1.000
_cell.length_c   1.000
_cell.angle_alpha   90.00
_cell.angle_beta   90.00
_cell.angle_gamma   90.00
#
_symmetry.space_group_name_H-M   'P 1'
#
loop_
_entity.id
_entity.type
_entity.pdbx_description
1 polymer ?
#
loop_
_entity_poly.entity_id
_entity_poly.type
_entity_poly.pdbx_seq_one_letter_code
_entity_poly.pdbx_strand_id
1 'polypeptide(L)'
;MDDSLPTSVRGDSARLGQVITNLVSNAVKFTKEGMIRIDAVVLKETNTQVKVRISIEDEGIGIAPEKQNAFLNPLLKLAPIPIGATEEQDWAWPSPESCYI
;
A
#
# COMPACT_ATOMS: atom_id res chain seq x y z
N MET A 1 -0.54 -2.18 17.74
CA MET A 1 0.70 -2.84 17.24
C MET A 1 1.12 -3.93 18.21
N ASP A 2 1.67 -5.01 17.67
CA ASP A 2 2.09 -6.21 18.39
C ASP A 2 3.45 -6.00 19.08
N ASP A 3 3.52 -6.26 20.40
CA ASP A 3 4.73 -6.08 21.21
C ASP A 3 5.85 -7.06 20.84
N SER A 4 5.54 -8.14 20.12
CA SER A 4 6.53 -9.11 19.63
C SER A 4 7.24 -8.66 18.35
N LEU A 5 6.90 -7.50 17.80
CA LEU A 5 7.56 -6.98 16.61
C LEU A 5 9.05 -6.69 16.88
N PRO A 6 9.96 -7.22 16.06
CA PRO A 6 11.37 -6.89 16.19
C PRO A 6 11.60 -5.42 15.85
N THR A 7 12.50 -4.77 16.60
CA THR A 7 12.85 -3.35 16.41
C THR A 7 13.56 -3.09 15.07
N SER A 8 14.12 -4.12 14.44
CA SER A 8 14.71 -4.04 13.10
C SER A 8 14.70 -5.39 12.39
N VAL A 9 14.62 -5.34 11.06
CA VAL A 9 14.70 -6.52 10.18
C VAL A 9 15.62 -6.21 9.00
N ARG A 10 16.21 -7.25 8.41
CA ARG A 10 17.02 -7.12 7.19
C ARG A 10 16.18 -7.45 5.97
N GLY A 11 16.11 -6.53 5.01
CA GLY A 11 15.35 -6.70 3.78
C GLY A 11 15.51 -5.49 2.84
N ASP A 12 14.69 -5.44 1.78
CA ASP A 12 14.63 -4.30 0.86
C ASP A 12 13.68 -3.23 1.43
N SER A 13 14.25 -2.27 2.16
CA SER A 13 13.50 -1.19 2.78
C SER A 13 12.85 -0.26 1.77
N ALA A 14 13.47 -0.05 0.61
CA ALA A 14 12.95 0.83 -0.42
C ALA A 14 11.68 0.24 -1.04
N ARG A 15 11.73 -1.05 -1.41
CA ARG A 15 10.56 -1.75 -1.94
C ARG A 15 9.43 -1.86 -0.92
N LEU A 16 9.75 -2.18 0.34
CA LEU A 16 8.74 -2.24 1.41
C LEU A 16 8.08 -0.87 1.63
N GLY A 17 8.89 0.19 1.69
CA GLY A 17 8.41 1.56 1.83
C GLY A 17 7.50 1.95 0.67
N GLN A 18 7.86 1.63 -0.58
CA GLN A 18 7.03 1.90 -1.74
C GLN A 18 5.67 1.20 -1.66
N VAL A 19 5.64 -0.08 -1.29
CA VAL A 19 4.38 -0.83 -1.14
C VAL A 19 3.49 -0.20 -0.08
N ILE A 20 4.05 0.12 1.10
CA ILE A 20 3.29 0.72 2.21
C ILE A 20 2.77 2.10 1.81
N THR A 21 3.62 2.96 1.26
CA THR A 21 3.23 4.33 0.86
C THR A 21 2.12 4.29 -0.19
N ASN A 22 2.19 3.40 -1.18
CA ASN A 22 1.15 3.27 -2.20
C ASN A 22 -0.20 2.85 -1.61
N LEU A 23 -0.20 1.94 -0.64
CA LEU A 23 -1.44 1.50 0.01
C LEU A 23 -2.02 2.61 0.90
N VAL A 24 -1.17 3.29 1.68
CA VAL A 24 -1.59 4.40 2.55
C VAL A 24 -2.08 5.61 1.73
N SER A 25 -1.40 5.96 0.63
CA SER A 25 -1.84 7.07 -0.22
C SER A 25 -3.21 6.81 -0.84
N ASN A 26 -3.47 5.55 -1.22
CA ASN A 26 -4.79 5.14 -1.70
C ASN A 26 -5.85 5.29 -0.59
N ALA A 27 -5.58 4.76 0.60
CA ALA A 27 -6.49 4.88 1.75
C ALA A 27 -6.83 6.34 2.06
N VAL A 28 -5.82 7.23 2.13
CA VAL A 28 -6.00 8.67 2.39
C VAL A 28 -6.86 9.34 1.33
N LYS A 29 -6.62 9.01 0.07
CA LYS A 29 -7.35 9.64 -1.03
C LYS A 29 -8.83 9.22 -1.09
N PHE A 30 -9.11 7.95 -0.82
CA PHE A 30 -10.47 7.40 -0.97
C PHE A 30 -11.30 7.49 0.32
N THR A 31 -10.69 7.89 1.44
CA THR A 31 -11.35 8.15 2.72
C THR A 31 -11.43 9.65 2.97
N LYS A 32 -12.54 10.28 2.57
CA LYS A 32 -12.76 11.73 2.81
C LYS A 32 -12.98 12.06 4.28
N GLU A 33 -13.72 11.21 4.96
CA GLU A 33 -14.04 11.29 6.38
C GLU A 33 -14.03 9.86 6.94
N GLY A 34 -13.61 9.70 8.20
CA GLY A 34 -13.44 8.39 8.83
C GLY A 34 -12.01 8.15 9.30
N MET A 35 -11.69 6.89 9.58
CA MET A 35 -10.36 6.49 10.05
C MET A 35 -9.61 5.64 9.02
N ILE A 36 -8.28 5.72 9.10
CA ILE A 36 -7.36 4.78 8.46
C ILE A 36 -6.56 4.12 9.58
N ARG A 37 -6.59 2.80 9.63
CA ARG A 37 -5.87 1.99 10.61
C ARG A 37 -4.73 1.26 9.92
N ILE A 38 -3.54 1.38 10.50
CA ILE A 38 -2.36 0.64 10.07
C ILE A 38 -1.94 -0.25 11.22
N ASP A 39 -1.88 -1.55 10.96
CA ASP A 39 -1.46 -2.55 11.92
C ASP A 39 -0.37 -3.44 11.37
N ALA A 40 0.47 -3.92 12.28
CA ALA A 40 1.48 -4.92 12.02
C ALA A 40 1.41 -5.99 13.11
N VAL A 41 1.39 -7.25 12.69
CA VAL A 41 1.32 -8.42 13.58
C VAL A 41 2.31 -9.48 13.15
N VAL A 42 2.97 -10.11 14.12
CA VAL A 42 3.86 -11.24 13.85
C VAL A 42 3.01 -12.49 13.66
N LEU A 43 3.07 -13.11 12.48
CA LEU A 43 2.38 -14.37 12.20
C LEU A 43 3.21 -15.59 12.57
N LYS A 44 4.53 -15.48 12.40
CA LYS A 44 5.48 -16.54 12.68
C LYS A 44 6.87 -15.95 12.84
N GLU A 45 7.60 -16.47 13.81
CA GLU A 45 9.01 -16.15 14.01
C GLU A 45 9.81 -17.44 14.09
N THR A 46 11.02 -17.41 13.53
CA THR A 46 12.04 -18.44 13.68
C THR A 46 13.35 -17.75 14.06
N ASN A 47 14.38 -18.53 14.40
CA ASN A 47 15.69 -17.99 14.77
C ASN A 47 16.35 -17.08 13.71
N THR A 48 15.89 -17.13 12.44
CA THR A 48 16.50 -16.39 11.33
C THR A 48 15.51 -15.55 10.53
N GLN A 49 14.20 -15.72 10.72
CA GLN A 49 13.19 -15.08 9.90
C GLN A 49 11.95 -14.72 10.71
N VAL A 50 11.35 -13.58 10.38
CA VAL A 50 10.06 -13.15 10.90
C VAL A 50 9.09 -12.97 9.73
N LYS A 51 7.86 -13.46 9.90
CA LYS A 51 6.75 -13.24 8.98
C LYS A 51 5.79 -12.26 9.63
N VAL A 52 5.80 -11.03 9.14
CA VAL A 52 4.91 -9.95 9.59
C VAL A 52 3.77 -9.79 8.59
N ARG A 53 2.54 -9.65 9.08
CA ARG A 53 1.42 -9.14 8.28
C ARG A 53 1.26 -7.67 8.60
N ILE A 54 1.30 -6.85 7.56
CA ILE A 54 0.95 -5.43 7.63
C ILE A 54 -0.43 -5.30 7.00
N SER A 55 -1.35 -4.63 7.69
CA SER A 55 -2.70 -4.34 7.21
C SER A 55 -2.93 -2.83 7.22
N ILE A 56 -3.47 -2.32 6.13
CA ILE A 56 -4.03 -0.98 6.02
C ILE A 56 -5.53 -1.17 5.81
N GLU A 57 -6.33 -0.63 6.72
CA GLU A 57 -7.79 -0.65 6.68
C GLU A 57 -8.29 0.79 6.66
N ASP A 58 -9.25 1.07 5.78
CA ASP A 58 -9.81 2.41 5.59
C ASP A 58 -11.35 2.34 5.50
N GLU A 59 -12.00 3.44 5.85
CA GLU A 59 -13.47 3.59 5.81
C GLU A 59 -13.94 4.32 4.54
N GLY A 60 -13.11 4.32 3.50
CA GLY A 60 -13.41 4.99 2.24
C GLY A 60 -14.48 4.30 1.40
N ILE A 61 -14.70 4.83 0.20
CA ILE A 61 -15.70 4.34 -0.76
C ILE A 61 -15.46 2.88 -1.23
N GLY A 62 -14.30 2.30 -0.89
CA GLY A 62 -13.88 0.97 -1.28
C GLY A 62 -13.54 0.84 -2.76
N ILE A 63 -13.26 -0.40 -3.18
CA ILE A 63 -12.99 -0.75 -4.58
C ILE A 63 -14.21 -1.48 -5.13
N ALA A 64 -14.81 -0.95 -6.19
CA ALA A 64 -15.90 -1.60 -6.90
C ALA A 64 -15.52 -3.05 -7.30
N PRO A 65 -16.40 -4.06 -7.14
CA PRO A 65 -16.08 -5.47 -7.33
C PRO A 65 -15.40 -5.79 -8.67
N GLU A 66 -15.80 -5.08 -9.73
CA GLU A 66 -15.28 -5.26 -11.08
C GLU A 66 -13.81 -4.82 -11.21
N LYS A 67 -13.34 -3.93 -10.32
CA LYS A 67 -11.96 -3.41 -10.29
C LYS A 67 -11.06 -4.14 -9.30
N GLN A 68 -11.61 -4.99 -8.43
CA GLN A 68 -10.83 -5.70 -7.40
C GLN A 68 -9.80 -6.66 -8.01
N ASN A 69 -10.15 -7.35 -9.11
CA ASN A 69 -9.23 -8.27 -9.79
C ASN A 69 -8.04 -7.56 -10.47
N ALA A 70 -8.21 -6.32 -10.93
CA ALA A 70 -7.11 -5.53 -11.50
C ALA A 70 -6.16 -5.03 -10.42
N PHE A 71 -6.68 -4.73 -9.22
CA PHE A 71 -5.88 -4.25 -8.09
C PHE A 71 -5.01 -5.34 -7.44
N LEU A 72 -5.45 -6.60 -7.50
CA LEU A 72 -4.73 -7.76 -6.94
C LEU A 72 -3.53 -8.22 -7.77
N ASN A 73 -3.23 -7.56 -8.89
CA ASN A 73 -2.03 -7.86 -9.67
C ASN A 73 -0.81 -7.20 -9.00
N PRO A 74 0.17 -7.97 -8.50
CA PRO A 74 1.26 -7.48 -7.64
C PRO A 74 2.30 -6.59 -8.35
N LEU A 75 2.03 -6.20 -9.60
CA LEU A 75 2.95 -5.50 -10.51
C LEU A 75 2.28 -4.44 -11.39
N LEU A 76 1.00 -4.12 -11.21
CA LEU A 76 0.51 -2.86 -11.76
C LEU A 76 1.27 -1.78 -10.99
N LYS A 77 2.30 -1.23 -11.65
CA LYS A 77 3.04 -0.04 -11.26
C LYS A 77 1.97 1.03 -11.06
N LEU A 78 1.32 1.12 -9.91
CA LEU A 78 0.72 2.38 -9.52
C LEU A 78 1.94 3.26 -9.32
N ALA A 79 2.16 4.19 -10.26
CA ALA A 79 3.21 5.18 -10.10
C ALA A 79 3.07 5.76 -8.69
N PRO A 80 4.16 5.86 -7.91
CA PRO A 80 4.08 6.44 -6.57
C PRO A 80 3.37 7.79 -6.68
N ILE A 81 2.24 7.92 -5.99
CA ILE A 81 1.46 9.16 -5.99
C ILE A 81 2.31 10.20 -5.24
N PRO A 82 2.64 11.35 -5.85
CA PRO A 82 3.41 12.38 -5.19
C PRO A 82 2.75 12.83 -3.89
N ILE A 83 3.53 12.96 -2.82
CA ILE A 83 3.03 13.51 -1.56
C ILE A 83 2.61 14.96 -1.81
N GLY A 84 1.32 15.26 -1.64
CA GLY A 84 0.72 16.57 -1.93
C GLY A 84 -0.14 16.62 -3.20
N ALA A 85 -0.31 15.52 -3.93
CA ALA A 85 -1.28 15.43 -5.01
C ALA A 85 -2.72 15.56 -4.47
N THR A 86 -3.45 16.57 -4.93
CA THR A 86 -4.83 16.86 -4.49
C THR A 86 -5.86 16.67 -5.61
N GLU A 87 -5.43 16.56 -6.87
CA GLU A 87 -6.31 16.47 -8.04
C GLU A 87 -6.10 15.17 -8.84
N GLU A 88 -7.13 14.76 -9.60
CA GLU A 88 -7.09 13.54 -10.42
C GLU A 88 -6.01 13.60 -11.53
N GLN A 89 -5.72 14.80 -12.04
CA GLN A 89 -4.67 15.06 -13.02
C GLN A 89 -3.25 14.79 -12.50
N ASP A 90 -3.02 14.87 -11.18
CA ASP A 90 -1.69 14.76 -10.56
C ASP A 90 -1.18 13.31 -10.50
N TRP A 91 -2.08 12.33 -10.64
CA TRP A 91 -1.77 10.91 -10.53
C TRP A 91 -2.46 10.04 -11.60
N ALA A 92 -3.18 10.65 -12.55
CA ALA A 92 -3.76 9.95 -13.69
C ALA A 92 -2.65 9.28 -14.50
N TRP A 93 -2.77 7.96 -14.65
CA TRP A 93 -1.89 7.15 -15.48
C TRP A 93 -1.84 7.74 -16.89
N PRO A 94 -0.66 8.05 -17.47
CA PRO A 94 -0.61 8.44 -18.87
C PRO A 94 -1.17 7.28 -19.69
N SER A 95 -1.81 7.58 -20.82
CA SER A 95 -2.51 6.60 -21.67
C SER A 95 -1.69 5.30 -21.86
N PRO A 96 -2.33 4.13 -22.11
CA PRO A 96 -1.64 2.84 -22.26
C PRO A 96 -0.43 2.85 -23.22
N GLU A 97 -0.37 3.83 -24.11
CA GLU A 97 0.71 4.09 -25.08
C GLU A 97 2.00 4.64 -24.46
N SER A 98 1.98 5.08 -23.21
CA SER A 98 3.15 5.66 -22.51
C SER A 98 3.94 4.65 -21.68
N CYS A 99 3.53 3.38 -21.68
CA CYS A 99 4.22 2.32 -20.94
C CYS A 99 5.31 1.69 -21.84
N TYR A 100 6.46 2.35 -21.97
CA TYR A 100 7.65 1.69 -22.52
C TYR A 100 8.26 0.75 -21.47
N ILE A 101 8.66 -0.43 -21.97
CA ILE A 101 9.23 -1.58 -21.27
C ILE A 101 10.52 -1.21 -20.55
#